data_AF-A0A8B7DJK3-F1
#
_entry.id   AF-A0A8B7DJK3-F1
#
_cell.length_a   1.000
_cell.length_b   1.000
_cell.length_c   1.000
_cell.angle_alpha   90.00
_cell.angle_beta   90.00
_cell.angle_gamma   90.00
#
_symmetry.space_group_name_H-M   'P 1'
#
loop_
_entity.id
_entity.type
_entity.pdbx_description
1 polymer ?
#
loop_
_entity_poly.entity_id
_entity_poly.type
_entity_poly.pdbx_seq_one_letter_code
_entity_poly.pdbx_strand_id
1 'polypeptide(L)'
;MALKLFVGLKNLKIFWNGSPLVRTISNIKYDDIVINTTKSPRKKPEKGSQLPFGEIMSDHMLVVNWTAKSGWSAPKINPYDFIPMHPSSSVLHYGLACFEGMKAYKSANGNIYMFRPNENMNRFHRSSTRLSMPGFDKDELLKCIAELVRVDQSWIPDAENSSLYIRPTMISTESTLGVRPPASAMLFVITGPVGPYFSTGIFKPISLLADPSFIRSWPGGIGDIKAGGNYAPTIYPQRIAESKGCAQCLWLYNDEVTEVGTMNIFMHWINEQGEEELITPALNGLILPGVTRKSLLELAREW
;
A
#
# COMPACT_ATOMS: atom_id res chain seq x y z
N MET A 1 -5.05 -29.12 16.86
CA MET A 1 -4.97 -30.54 16.43
C MET A 1 -4.04 -30.74 15.22
N ALA A 2 -2.98 -29.95 15.06
CA ALA A 2 -1.97 -30.08 13.99
C ALA A 2 -0.53 -30.06 14.54
N LEU A 3 -0.32 -30.57 15.76
CA LEU A 3 0.99 -30.67 16.41
C LEU A 3 1.20 -32.03 17.09
N LYS A 4 0.66 -33.11 16.50
CA LYS A 4 0.87 -34.50 16.93
C LYS A 4 1.41 -35.39 15.78
N LEU A 5 2.25 -34.82 14.93
CA LEU A 5 2.92 -35.55 13.84
C LEU A 5 4.43 -35.34 13.85
N PHE A 6 5.05 -35.33 15.03
CA PHE A 6 6.51 -35.45 15.16
C PHE A 6 6.86 -36.17 16.46
N VAL A 7 6.58 -37.47 16.52
CA VAL A 7 7.23 -38.39 17.46
C VAL A 7 8.13 -39.29 16.63
N GLY A 8 9.44 -39.00 16.62
CA GLY A 8 10.42 -39.86 15.95
C GLY A 8 11.68 -39.21 15.36
N LEU A 9 11.78 -37.88 15.30
CA LEU A 9 12.97 -37.21 14.74
C LEU A 9 13.82 -36.60 15.84
N LYS A 10 14.89 -37.29 16.25
CA LYS A 10 15.88 -36.87 17.27
C LYS A 10 16.74 -35.65 16.88
N ASN A 11 16.44 -34.93 15.80
CA ASN A 11 17.24 -33.80 15.32
C ASN A 11 16.40 -32.57 14.89
N LEU A 12 15.23 -32.33 15.49
CA LEU A 12 14.46 -31.12 15.23
C LEU A 12 14.96 -29.98 16.14
N LYS A 13 15.90 -29.15 15.66
CA LYS A 13 16.20 -27.86 16.28
C LYS A 13 15.08 -26.88 15.93
N ILE A 14 14.15 -26.65 16.86
CA ILE A 14 13.17 -25.57 16.76
C ILE A 14 13.91 -24.28 17.08
N PHE A 15 14.26 -23.51 16.05
CA PHE A 15 14.82 -22.17 16.21
C PHE A 15 13.69 -21.15 16.31
N TRP A 16 13.49 -20.58 17.49
CA TRP A 16 12.77 -19.32 17.65
C TRP A 16 13.74 -18.20 17.30
N ASN A 17 13.58 -17.57 16.14
CA ASN A 17 14.50 -16.52 15.71
C ASN A 17 13.78 -15.17 15.59
N GLY A 18 13.96 -14.34 16.62
CA GLY A 18 13.58 -12.93 16.67
C GLY A 18 14.74 -11.99 16.30
N SER A 19 15.64 -12.41 15.40
CA SER A 19 16.74 -11.55 14.93
C SER A 19 16.51 -11.16 13.46
N PRO A 20 16.55 -9.85 13.11
CA PRO A 20 16.41 -9.42 11.74
C PRO A 20 17.63 -9.85 10.93
N LEU A 21 17.43 -10.79 10.01
CA LEU A 21 18.39 -11.22 9.00
C LEU A 21 18.36 -10.19 7.88
N VAL A 22 19.23 -9.18 7.94
CA VAL A 22 19.94 -8.51 6.82
C VAL A 22 20.48 -7.18 7.37
N ARG A 23 21.80 -7.09 7.54
CA ARG A 23 22.50 -5.80 7.65
C ARG A 23 22.47 -5.16 6.26
N THR A 24 21.86 -3.99 6.13
CA THR A 24 21.91 -3.18 4.90
C THR A 24 23.34 -2.69 4.69
N ILE A 25 23.99 -3.14 3.60
CA ILE A 25 25.36 -2.75 3.21
C ILE A 25 25.42 -1.27 2.82
N SER A 26 24.36 -0.77 2.19
CA SER A 26 24.10 0.65 1.91
C SER A 26 22.58 0.91 1.99
N ASN A 27 22.20 2.13 2.38
CA ASN A 27 20.81 2.56 2.47
C ASN A 27 20.49 3.59 1.38
N ILE A 28 19.20 3.82 1.12
CA ILE A 28 18.73 4.92 0.27
C ILE A 28 19.16 6.24 0.93
N LYS A 29 19.69 7.17 0.13
CA LYS A 29 20.05 8.52 0.57
C LYS A 29 19.48 9.53 -0.42
N TYR A 30 18.74 10.49 0.10
CA TYR A 30 18.18 11.60 -0.66
C TYR A 30 19.27 12.45 -1.31
N ASP A 31 20.39 12.67 -0.62
CA ASP A 31 21.49 13.50 -1.14
C ASP A 31 22.14 12.93 -2.41
N ASP A 32 21.98 11.63 -2.67
CA ASP A 32 22.48 10.96 -3.88
C ASP A 32 21.47 10.97 -5.04
N ILE A 33 20.33 11.67 -4.91
CA ILE A 33 19.25 11.62 -5.90
C ILE A 33 19.66 12.24 -7.24
N VAL A 34 19.38 11.52 -8.33
CA VAL A 34 19.58 12.00 -9.69
C VAL A 34 18.23 12.29 -10.32
N ILE A 35 18.05 13.51 -10.84
CA ILE A 35 16.80 13.96 -11.46
C ILE A 35 17.00 14.14 -12.95
N ASN A 36 16.28 13.35 -13.74
CA ASN A 36 16.25 13.43 -15.20
C ASN A 36 14.84 13.87 -15.62
N THR A 37 14.68 15.14 -15.95
CA THR A 37 13.38 15.70 -16.36
C THR A 37 13.00 15.26 -17.77
N THR A 38 11.72 14.97 -17.99
CA THR A 38 11.20 14.62 -19.32
C THR A 38 11.38 15.77 -20.32
N LYS A 39 11.68 15.42 -21.57
CA LYS A 39 11.67 16.35 -22.72
C LYS A 39 10.35 16.30 -23.50
N SER A 40 9.48 15.37 -23.14
CA SER A 40 8.20 15.10 -23.81
C SER A 40 7.11 14.96 -22.74
N PRO A 41 6.68 16.08 -22.11
CA PRO A 41 5.66 16.03 -21.07
C PRO A 41 4.33 15.51 -21.63
N ARG A 42 3.61 14.75 -20.80
CA ARG A 42 2.29 14.21 -21.13
C ARG A 42 1.27 15.34 -21.17
N LYS A 43 0.23 15.19 -22.01
CA LYS A 43 -0.92 16.11 -21.98
C LYS A 43 -1.62 15.96 -20.63
N LYS A 44 -1.70 17.05 -19.87
CA LYS A 44 -2.44 17.07 -18.60
C LYS A 44 -3.95 16.99 -18.85
N PRO A 45 -4.72 16.41 -17.91
CA PRO A 45 -6.18 16.47 -17.96
C PRO A 45 -6.67 17.91 -18.02
N GLU A 46 -7.77 18.12 -18.75
CA GLU A 46 -8.40 19.43 -18.86
C GLU A 46 -9.01 19.81 -17.50
N LYS A 47 -9.01 21.10 -17.17
CA LYS A 47 -9.56 21.58 -15.90
C LYS A 47 -11.04 21.21 -15.81
N GLY A 48 -11.41 20.50 -14.74
CA GLY A 48 -12.79 20.04 -14.53
C GLY A 48 -13.14 18.71 -15.21
N SER A 49 -12.20 18.08 -15.93
CA SER A 49 -12.41 16.72 -16.45
C SER A 49 -12.51 15.70 -15.32
N GLN A 50 -13.13 14.55 -15.60
CA GLN A 50 -13.07 13.43 -14.68
C GLN A 50 -11.62 12.95 -14.52
N LEU A 51 -11.25 12.63 -13.29
CA LEU A 51 -9.93 12.14 -12.92
C LEU A 51 -10.09 10.74 -12.31
N PRO A 52 -10.23 9.70 -13.16
CA PRO A 52 -10.39 8.32 -12.70
C PRO A 52 -9.17 7.87 -11.89
N PHE A 53 -9.44 7.09 -10.84
CA PHE A 53 -8.41 6.63 -9.92
C PHE A 53 -7.41 5.69 -10.62
N GLY A 54 -6.16 6.11 -10.75
CA GLY A 54 -5.05 5.25 -11.17
C GLY A 54 -4.92 5.01 -12.67
N GLU A 55 -5.63 5.76 -13.52
CA GLU A 55 -5.52 5.63 -14.99
C GLU A 55 -4.60 6.68 -15.62
N ILE A 56 -4.51 7.87 -15.01
CA ILE A 56 -3.66 8.97 -15.46
C ILE A 56 -2.42 9.02 -14.58
N MET A 57 -1.24 9.00 -15.21
CA MET A 57 0.05 9.08 -14.53
C MET A 57 0.77 10.39 -14.84
N SER A 58 1.49 10.91 -13.86
CA SER A 58 2.34 12.09 -13.99
C SER A 58 3.56 11.82 -14.89
N ASP A 59 4.35 12.87 -15.14
CA ASP A 59 5.47 12.82 -16.07
C ASP A 59 6.66 11.98 -15.61
N HIS A 60 6.84 11.81 -14.30
CA HIS A 60 8.02 11.16 -13.73
C HIS A 60 7.69 10.01 -12.78
N MET A 61 8.70 9.19 -12.51
CA MET A 61 8.68 8.15 -11.49
C MET A 61 10.02 8.11 -10.75
N LEU A 62 9.99 7.79 -9.45
CA LEU A 62 11.18 7.48 -8.67
C LEU A 62 11.51 5.99 -8.84
N VAL A 63 12.78 5.64 -9.01
CA VAL A 63 13.28 4.26 -9.06
C VAL A 63 14.56 4.12 -8.25
N VAL A 64 14.64 3.06 -7.44
CA VAL A 64 15.81 2.68 -6.67
C VAL A 64 15.99 1.17 -6.74
N ASN A 65 17.15 0.71 -7.20
CA ASN A 65 17.45 -0.72 -7.30
C ASN A 65 18.22 -1.19 -6.07
N TRP A 66 18.10 -2.47 -5.75
CA TRP A 66 18.82 -3.11 -4.67
C TRP A 66 19.36 -4.47 -5.11
N THR A 67 20.57 -4.81 -4.64
CA THR A 67 21.06 -6.19 -4.67
C THR A 67 21.65 -6.59 -3.33
N ALA A 68 21.63 -7.88 -3.00
CA ALA A 68 22.25 -8.41 -1.78
C ALA A 68 23.77 -8.15 -1.73
N LYS A 69 24.42 -7.97 -2.88
CA LYS A 69 25.86 -7.71 -2.98
C LYS A 69 26.22 -6.24 -2.74
N SER A 70 25.41 -5.31 -3.25
CA SER A 70 25.75 -3.88 -3.31
C SER A 70 24.88 -2.98 -2.44
N GLY A 71 23.80 -3.51 -1.86
CA GLY A 71 22.78 -2.69 -1.21
C GLY A 71 21.98 -1.86 -2.21
N TRP A 72 21.41 -0.75 -1.73
CA TRP A 72 20.64 0.19 -2.52
C TRP A 72 21.54 1.03 -3.44
N SER A 73 21.10 1.25 -4.68
CA SER A 73 21.70 2.22 -5.60
C SER A 73 21.24 3.65 -5.28
N ALA A 74 21.89 4.64 -5.89
CA ALA A 74 21.39 6.02 -5.88
C ALA A 74 19.93 6.10 -6.38
N PRO A 75 19.05 6.87 -5.73
CA PRO A 75 17.68 7.07 -6.17
C PRO A 75 17.65 7.90 -7.46
N LYS A 76 16.72 7.57 -8.38
CA LYS A 76 16.58 8.28 -9.65
C LYS A 76 15.15 8.70 -9.90
N ILE A 77 14.91 9.98 -10.13
CA ILE A 77 13.66 10.48 -10.71
C ILE A 77 13.86 10.56 -12.21
N ASN A 78 13.15 9.73 -12.96
CA ASN A 78 13.22 9.63 -14.42
C ASN A 78 11.85 9.90 -15.03
N PRO A 79 11.75 10.16 -16.35
CA PRO A 79 10.46 10.14 -17.04
C PRO A 79 9.74 8.80 -16.77
N TYR A 80 8.42 8.85 -16.63
CA TYR A 80 7.60 7.66 -16.46
C TYR A 80 7.77 6.72 -17.67
N ASP A 81 8.18 5.48 -17.41
CA ASP A 81 8.45 4.49 -18.45
C ASP A 81 8.12 3.06 -17.99
N PHE A 82 8.18 2.11 -18.92
CA PHE A 82 8.07 0.69 -18.65
C PHE A 82 9.22 0.18 -17.78
N ILE A 83 8.93 -0.78 -16.92
CA ILE A 83 9.94 -1.48 -16.12
C ILE A 83 10.29 -2.78 -16.86
N PRO A 84 11.50 -2.91 -17.45
CA PRO A 84 11.94 -4.18 -18.03
C PRO A 84 12.12 -5.23 -16.93
N MET A 85 11.56 -6.42 -17.14
CA MET A 85 11.54 -7.50 -16.14
C MET A 85 11.99 -8.82 -16.75
N HIS A 86 12.87 -9.54 -16.06
CA HIS A 86 13.22 -10.90 -16.48
C HIS A 86 11.99 -11.82 -16.31
N PRO A 87 11.69 -12.73 -17.26
CA PRO A 87 10.49 -13.58 -17.16
C PRO A 87 10.44 -14.48 -15.92
N SER A 88 11.60 -14.86 -15.37
CA SER A 88 11.69 -15.62 -14.11
C SER A 88 11.72 -14.76 -12.85
N SER A 89 11.44 -13.46 -12.94
CA SER A 89 11.46 -12.58 -11.77
C SER A 89 10.42 -13.01 -10.74
N SER A 90 10.83 -13.21 -9.50
CA SER A 90 9.97 -13.85 -8.50
C SER A 90 8.69 -13.07 -8.16
N VAL A 91 8.62 -11.76 -8.45
CA VAL A 91 7.36 -10.99 -8.41
C VAL A 91 6.28 -11.55 -9.34
N LEU A 92 6.66 -12.04 -10.54
CA LEU A 92 5.74 -12.55 -11.55
C LEU A 92 5.18 -13.93 -11.19
N HIS A 93 5.92 -14.71 -10.39
CA HIS A 93 5.58 -16.11 -10.07
C HIS A 93 4.99 -16.25 -8.67
N TYR A 94 5.48 -15.49 -7.70
CA TYR A 94 5.12 -15.63 -6.28
C TYR A 94 4.50 -14.37 -5.69
N GLY A 95 4.24 -13.34 -6.51
CA GLY A 95 3.61 -12.10 -6.05
C GLY A 95 4.41 -11.37 -4.98
N LEU A 96 5.74 -11.53 -4.98
CA LEU A 96 6.65 -10.98 -3.97
C LEU A 96 6.79 -9.45 -4.14
N ALA A 97 5.74 -8.75 -3.70
CA ALA A 97 5.55 -7.32 -3.83
C ALA A 97 4.73 -6.74 -2.67
N CYS A 98 5.09 -5.53 -2.25
CA CYS A 98 4.27 -4.69 -1.37
C CYS A 98 4.20 -3.27 -1.90
N PHE A 99 3.20 -2.53 -1.44
CA PHE A 99 2.96 -1.17 -1.91
C PHE A 99 2.39 -0.29 -0.81
N GLU A 100 2.38 1.01 -1.06
CA GLU A 100 1.72 2.00 -0.23
C GLU A 100 0.75 2.88 -1.03
N GLY A 101 -0.05 3.64 -0.30
CA GLY A 101 -0.98 4.59 -0.89
C GLY A 101 -1.14 5.80 0.02
N MET A 102 -0.75 6.97 -0.48
CA MET A 102 -0.93 8.24 0.21
C MET A 102 -1.26 9.34 -0.79
N LYS A 103 -1.54 10.55 -0.30
CA LYS A 103 -1.97 11.67 -1.13
C LYS A 103 -1.19 12.93 -0.79
N ALA A 104 -0.87 13.70 -1.82
CA ALA A 104 -0.48 15.09 -1.72
C ALA A 104 -1.65 15.99 -2.12
N TYR A 105 -1.81 17.08 -1.38
CA TYR A 105 -2.89 18.06 -1.55
C TYR A 105 -2.28 19.44 -1.74
N LYS A 106 -2.92 20.26 -2.57
CA LYS A 106 -2.59 21.67 -2.72
C LYS A 106 -3.58 22.49 -1.90
N SER A 107 -3.06 23.31 -1.00
CA SER A 107 -3.87 24.26 -0.23
C SER A 107 -4.25 25.48 -1.07
N ALA A 108 -5.21 26.27 -0.59
CA ALA A 108 -5.62 27.53 -1.23
C ALA A 108 -4.46 28.53 -1.42
N ASN A 109 -3.43 28.47 -0.56
CA ASN A 109 -2.25 29.33 -0.64
C ASN A 109 -1.14 28.74 -1.54
N GLY A 110 -1.40 27.64 -2.24
CA GLY A 110 -0.43 26.98 -3.12
C GLY A 110 0.55 26.03 -2.42
N ASN A 111 0.59 26.00 -1.09
CA ASN A 111 1.42 25.05 -0.34
C ASN A 111 0.96 23.60 -0.57
N ILE A 112 1.93 22.69 -0.66
CA ILE A 112 1.69 21.26 -0.88
C ILE A 112 1.89 20.50 0.43
N TYR A 113 0.93 19.66 0.79
CA TYR A 113 0.97 18.85 2.01
C TYR A 113 0.72 17.38 1.72
N MET A 114 1.42 16.51 2.44
CA MET A 114 1.13 15.08 2.49
C MET A 114 0.47 14.75 3.84
N PHE A 115 -0.57 13.92 3.81
CA PHE A 115 -1.29 13.56 5.04
C PHE A 115 -0.62 12.37 5.76
N ARG A 116 -0.03 12.64 6.93
CA ARG A 116 0.63 11.65 7.82
C ARG A 116 1.55 10.64 7.09
N PRO A 117 2.45 11.08 6.19
CA PRO A 117 3.24 10.17 5.36
C PRO A 117 4.18 9.25 6.16
N ASN A 118 4.58 9.65 7.37
CA ASN A 118 5.37 8.82 8.28
C ASN A 118 4.65 7.51 8.66
N GLU A 119 3.32 7.53 8.80
CA GLU A 119 2.52 6.33 9.07
C GLU A 119 2.56 5.37 7.88
N ASN A 120 2.54 5.91 6.65
CA ASN A 120 2.70 5.11 5.44
C ASN A 120 4.11 4.50 5.36
N MET A 121 5.17 5.26 5.67
CA MET A 121 6.54 4.73 5.69
C MET A 121 6.72 3.62 6.73
N ASN A 122 6.14 3.79 7.92
CA ASN A 122 6.14 2.76 8.96
C ASN A 122 5.47 1.46 8.46
N ARG A 123 4.30 1.57 7.82
CA ARG A 123 3.58 0.40 7.29
C ARG A 123 4.29 -0.22 6.08
N PHE A 124 4.92 0.58 5.22
CA PHE A 124 5.69 0.08 4.09
C PHE A 124 6.89 -0.74 4.56
N HIS A 125 7.64 -0.21 5.54
CA HIS A 125 8.77 -0.91 6.16
C HIS A 125 8.34 -2.23 6.83
N ARG A 126 7.20 -2.26 7.54
CA ARG A 126 6.66 -3.52 8.09
C ARG A 126 6.30 -4.51 6.98
N SER A 127 5.69 -4.04 5.90
CA SER A 127 5.29 -4.88 4.76
C SER A 127 6.52 -5.47 4.06
N SER A 128 7.56 -4.68 3.81
CA SER A 128 8.81 -5.17 3.21
C SER A 128 9.49 -6.19 4.12
N THR A 129 9.58 -5.91 5.42
CA THR A 129 10.16 -6.83 6.42
C THR A 129 9.44 -8.17 6.43
N ARG A 130 8.10 -8.18 6.48
CA ARG A 130 7.30 -9.41 6.52
C ARG A 130 7.43 -10.25 5.23
N LEU A 131 7.73 -9.61 4.10
CA LEU A 131 8.02 -10.28 2.82
C LEU A 131 9.51 -10.63 2.63
N SER A 132 10.36 -10.45 3.64
CA SER A 132 11.83 -10.63 3.51
C SER A 132 12.45 -9.80 2.39
N MET A 133 11.85 -8.65 2.07
CA MET A 133 12.38 -7.67 1.13
C MET A 133 13.41 -6.77 1.84
N PRO A 134 14.33 -6.11 1.10
CA PRO A 134 15.32 -5.23 1.72
C PRO A 134 14.69 -4.10 2.54
N GLY A 135 15.23 -3.87 3.73
CA GLY A 135 14.91 -2.70 4.55
C GLY A 135 15.48 -1.41 3.94
N PHE A 136 14.93 -0.26 4.34
CA PHE A 136 15.32 1.06 3.88
C PHE A 136 15.12 2.11 4.99
N ASP A 137 15.84 3.22 4.89
CA ASP A 137 15.60 4.39 5.73
C ASP A 137 14.29 5.08 5.30
N LYS A 138 13.36 5.17 6.24
CA LYS A 138 12.02 5.71 6.01
C LYS A 138 12.04 7.21 5.72
N ASP A 139 12.93 7.95 6.37
CA ASP A 139 12.99 9.41 6.26
C ASP A 139 13.67 9.79 4.95
N GLU A 140 14.73 9.08 4.56
CA GLU A 140 15.40 9.29 3.28
C GLU A 140 14.49 8.95 2.09
N LEU A 141 13.74 7.85 2.16
CA LEU A 141 12.75 7.52 1.14
C LEU A 141 11.64 8.59 1.08
N LEU A 142 11.16 9.08 2.22
CA LEU A 142 10.13 10.11 2.26
C LEU A 142 10.61 11.42 1.63
N LYS A 143 11.87 11.82 1.85
CA LYS A 143 12.48 12.98 1.16
C LYS A 143 12.52 12.77 -0.36
N CYS A 144 12.89 11.56 -0.83
CA CYS A 144 12.87 11.24 -2.26
C CYS A 144 11.46 11.30 -2.86
N ILE A 145 10.43 10.84 -2.12
CA ILE A 145 9.03 10.94 -2.52
C ILE A 145 8.59 12.41 -2.58
N ALA A 146 8.95 13.22 -1.59
CA ALA A 146 8.64 14.65 -1.57
C ALA A 146 9.27 15.37 -2.77
N GLU A 147 10.49 14.99 -3.15
CA GLU A 147 11.18 15.52 -4.33
C GLU A 147 10.48 15.13 -5.64
N LEU A 148 10.02 13.88 -5.77
CA LEU A 148 9.19 13.47 -6.92
C LEU A 148 7.91 14.31 -7.00
N VAL A 149 7.22 14.51 -5.87
CA VAL A 149 6.01 15.35 -5.82
C VAL A 149 6.34 16.81 -6.16
N ARG A 150 7.53 17.32 -5.79
CA ARG A 150 7.98 18.67 -6.14
C ARG A 150 8.27 18.82 -7.64
N VAL A 151 8.91 17.83 -8.25
CA VAL A 151 9.16 17.76 -9.70
C VAL A 151 7.82 17.74 -10.46
N ASP A 152 6.88 16.89 -10.01
CA ASP A 152 5.55 16.74 -10.61
C ASP A 152 4.47 17.64 -9.98
N GLN A 153 4.83 18.72 -9.26
CA GLN A 153 3.87 19.51 -8.48
C GLN A 153 2.72 20.08 -9.32
N SER A 154 2.99 20.31 -10.60
CA SER A 154 2.03 20.84 -11.57
C SER A 154 0.98 19.81 -12.03
N TRP A 155 1.10 18.55 -11.58
CA TRP A 155 0.11 17.48 -11.71
C TRP A 155 -0.84 17.38 -10.51
N ILE A 156 -0.55 18.07 -9.40
CA ILE A 156 -1.47 18.15 -8.27
C ILE A 156 -2.66 19.01 -8.72
N PRO A 157 -3.89 18.44 -8.81
CA PRO A 157 -5.02 19.19 -9.32
C PRO A 157 -5.45 20.29 -8.34
N ASP A 158 -5.96 21.39 -8.90
CA ASP A 158 -6.47 22.54 -8.13
C ASP A 158 -7.96 22.39 -7.78
N ALA A 159 -8.61 21.32 -8.25
CA ALA A 159 -10.03 21.09 -8.00
C ALA A 159 -10.27 20.74 -6.53
N GLU A 160 -11.40 21.21 -5.99
CA GLU A 160 -11.81 20.86 -4.64
C GLU A 160 -11.96 19.33 -4.51
N ASN A 161 -11.61 18.79 -3.34
CA ASN A 161 -11.67 17.36 -3.03
C ASN A 161 -10.86 16.46 -4.01
N SER A 162 -9.88 17.04 -4.69
CA SER A 162 -8.92 16.32 -5.54
C SER A 162 -7.54 16.22 -4.88
N SER A 163 -6.69 15.34 -5.41
CA SER A 163 -5.36 15.08 -4.84
C SER A 163 -4.42 14.48 -5.88
N LEU A 164 -3.13 14.54 -5.63
CA LEU A 164 -2.16 13.70 -6.30
C LEU A 164 -1.98 12.42 -5.47
N TYR A 165 -2.35 11.28 -6.03
CA TYR A 165 -2.12 10.00 -5.37
C TYR A 165 -0.69 9.53 -5.62
N ILE A 166 -0.06 9.03 -4.55
CA ILE A 166 1.34 8.59 -4.53
C ILE A 166 1.36 7.09 -4.23
N ARG A 167 1.99 6.32 -5.12
CA ARG A 167 2.04 4.84 -5.08
C ARG A 167 3.49 4.35 -4.97
N PRO A 168 4.08 4.31 -3.77
CA PRO A 168 5.31 3.56 -3.55
C PRO A 168 5.05 2.06 -3.72
N THR A 169 5.97 1.36 -4.38
CA THR A 169 5.89 -0.07 -4.63
C THR A 169 7.28 -0.67 -4.52
N MET A 170 7.39 -1.82 -3.87
CA MET A 170 8.62 -2.60 -3.84
C MET A 170 8.33 -4.00 -4.37
N ILE A 171 9.13 -4.44 -5.33
CA ILE A 171 9.01 -5.73 -6.00
C ILE A 171 10.34 -6.47 -5.97
N SER A 172 10.29 -7.79 -5.91
CA SER A 172 11.47 -8.61 -6.17
C SER A 172 11.78 -8.66 -7.66
N THR A 173 13.05 -8.48 -8.00
CA THR A 173 13.57 -8.62 -9.37
C THR A 173 14.47 -9.85 -9.51
N GLU A 174 14.51 -10.72 -8.50
CA GLU A 174 15.33 -11.92 -8.49
C GLU A 174 14.93 -12.85 -9.63
N SER A 175 15.86 -13.07 -10.55
CA SER A 175 15.66 -13.88 -11.76
C SER A 175 15.84 -15.38 -11.46
N THR A 176 14.92 -15.96 -10.68
CA THR A 176 14.95 -17.37 -10.30
C THR A 176 13.55 -17.92 -10.02
N LEU A 177 13.36 -19.22 -10.28
CA LEU A 177 12.16 -19.97 -9.88
C LEU A 177 12.32 -20.62 -8.49
N GLY A 178 13.41 -20.32 -7.76
CA GLY A 178 13.55 -20.74 -6.37
C GLY A 178 12.69 -19.88 -5.44
N VAL A 179 11.92 -20.52 -4.56
CA VAL A 179 11.16 -19.83 -3.51
C VAL A 179 12.10 -19.54 -2.33
N ARG A 180 12.67 -18.34 -2.31
CA ARG A 180 13.64 -17.89 -1.30
C ARG A 180 13.61 -16.37 -1.14
N PRO A 181 14.20 -15.81 -0.06
CA PRO A 181 14.43 -14.38 0.04
C PRO A 181 15.17 -13.85 -1.21
N PRO A 182 14.75 -12.70 -1.77
CA PRO A 182 15.30 -12.21 -3.02
C PRO A 182 16.70 -11.64 -2.81
N ALA A 183 17.60 -11.87 -3.78
CA ALA A 183 18.92 -11.23 -3.81
C ALA A 183 18.93 -9.97 -4.69
N SER A 184 17.81 -9.61 -5.31
CA SER A 184 17.61 -8.33 -5.99
C SER A 184 16.16 -7.85 -5.90
N ALA A 185 15.99 -6.53 -5.80
CA ALA A 185 14.69 -5.88 -5.68
C ALA A 185 14.71 -4.51 -6.34
N MET A 186 13.52 -3.99 -6.62
CA MET A 186 13.31 -2.64 -7.10
C MET A 186 12.24 -1.96 -6.24
N LEU A 187 12.54 -0.75 -5.79
CA LEU A 187 11.55 0.19 -5.25
C LEU A 187 11.27 1.24 -6.31
N PHE A 188 10.00 1.51 -6.57
CA PHE A 188 9.59 2.62 -7.43
C PHE A 188 8.39 3.38 -6.86
N VAL A 189 8.23 4.62 -7.28
CA VAL A 189 7.09 5.47 -6.89
C VAL A 189 6.53 6.12 -8.14
N ILE A 190 5.24 5.92 -8.37
CA ILE A 190 4.48 6.61 -9.42
C ILE A 190 3.45 7.53 -8.78
N THR A 191 3.09 8.59 -9.50
CA THR A 191 2.05 9.53 -9.05
C THR A 191 1.01 9.75 -10.15
N GLY A 192 -0.19 10.14 -9.75
CA GLY A 192 -1.26 10.45 -10.69
C GLY A 192 -2.38 11.28 -10.04
N PRO A 193 -3.01 12.19 -10.80
CA PRO A 193 -4.12 13.01 -10.31
C PRO A 193 -5.35 12.14 -10.05
N VAL A 194 -6.06 12.41 -8.94
CA VAL A 194 -7.28 11.71 -8.55
C VAL A 194 -8.33 12.74 -8.17
N GLY A 195 -9.52 12.59 -8.74
CA GLY A 195 -10.67 13.44 -8.49
C GLY A 195 -11.41 13.08 -7.20
N PRO A 196 -12.49 13.82 -6.89
CA PRO A 196 -13.36 13.47 -5.77
C PRO A 196 -14.03 12.12 -5.99
N TYR A 197 -14.13 11.32 -4.93
CA TYR A 197 -14.93 10.08 -4.95
C TYR A 197 -16.44 10.38 -5.06
N PHE A 198 -16.88 11.56 -4.60
CA PHE A 198 -18.26 12.03 -4.66
C PHE A 198 -18.33 13.29 -5.52
N SER A 199 -18.67 13.13 -6.80
CA SER A 199 -18.61 14.21 -7.81
C SER A 199 -19.53 15.40 -7.53
N THR A 200 -20.55 15.25 -6.68
CA THR A 200 -21.50 16.30 -6.29
C THR A 200 -21.29 16.83 -4.87
N GLY A 201 -20.26 16.36 -4.14
CA GLY A 201 -20.08 16.65 -2.72
C GLY A 201 -21.08 15.95 -1.79
N ILE A 202 -22.10 15.29 -2.33
CA ILE A 202 -23.08 14.51 -1.57
C ILE A 202 -22.54 13.09 -1.38
N PHE A 203 -22.47 12.65 -0.13
CA PHE A 203 -22.13 11.27 0.20
C PHE A 203 -23.10 10.30 -0.50
N LYS A 204 -22.56 9.38 -1.29
CA LYS A 204 -23.36 8.33 -1.94
C LYS A 204 -23.15 7.02 -1.17
N PRO A 205 -24.18 6.50 -0.48
CA PRO A 205 -24.06 5.22 0.21
C PRO A 205 -23.82 4.09 -0.81
N ILE A 206 -23.18 3.02 -0.34
CA ILE A 206 -22.84 1.86 -1.14
C ILE A 206 -23.48 0.60 -0.58
N SER A 207 -23.91 -0.30 -1.46
CA SER A 207 -24.38 -1.64 -1.10
C SER A 207 -23.21 -2.61 -0.96
N LEU A 208 -23.28 -3.49 0.04
CA LEU A 208 -22.20 -4.41 0.38
C LEU A 208 -22.63 -5.87 0.23
N LEU A 209 -21.79 -6.69 -0.40
CA LEU A 209 -21.95 -8.15 -0.40
C LEU A 209 -21.27 -8.73 0.84
N ALA A 210 -22.05 -9.34 1.74
CA ALA A 210 -21.55 -10.11 2.86
C ALA A 210 -21.70 -11.61 2.57
N ASP A 211 -20.61 -12.27 2.19
CA ASP A 211 -20.60 -13.69 1.84
C ASP A 211 -19.47 -14.40 2.64
N PRO A 212 -19.83 -15.22 3.65
CA PRO A 212 -18.85 -15.85 4.53
C PRO A 212 -18.01 -16.93 3.84
N SER A 213 -18.33 -17.32 2.59
CA SER A 213 -17.51 -18.24 1.82
C SER A 213 -16.18 -17.64 1.36
N PHE A 214 -16.03 -16.30 1.39
CA PHE A 214 -14.81 -15.60 1.00
C PHE A 214 -14.13 -14.94 2.20
N ILE A 215 -12.96 -15.47 2.55
CA ILE A 215 -12.14 -14.95 3.67
C ILE A 215 -11.01 -14.08 3.11
N ARG A 216 -10.96 -12.80 3.52
CA ARG A 216 -9.90 -11.87 3.09
C ARG A 216 -8.55 -12.17 3.71
N SER A 217 -8.55 -12.53 4.99
CA SER A 217 -7.36 -12.79 5.79
C SER A 217 -7.67 -13.72 6.96
N TRP A 218 -6.66 -14.33 7.55
CA TRP A 218 -6.79 -15.27 8.66
C TRP A 218 -5.65 -15.09 9.68
N PRO A 219 -5.80 -15.54 10.94
CA PRO A 219 -4.77 -15.44 11.97
C PRO A 219 -3.47 -16.12 11.54
N GLY A 220 -2.34 -15.43 11.73
CA GLY A 220 -1.02 -15.88 11.27
C GLY A 220 -0.73 -15.62 9.78
N GLY A 221 -1.72 -15.11 9.03
CA GLY A 221 -1.56 -14.67 7.65
C GLY A 221 -0.76 -13.37 7.51
N ILE A 222 -1.14 -12.56 6.52
CA ILE A 222 -0.47 -11.30 6.17
C ILE A 222 -1.48 -10.14 5.99
N GLY A 223 -2.70 -10.24 6.53
CA GLY A 223 -3.78 -9.26 6.31
C GLY A 223 -3.48 -7.85 6.81
N ASP A 224 -2.58 -7.74 7.79
CA ASP A 224 -2.12 -6.52 8.45
C ASP A 224 -0.95 -5.80 7.74
N ILE A 225 -0.47 -6.35 6.63
CA ILE A 225 0.50 -5.70 5.74
C ILE A 225 -0.10 -5.40 4.37
N LYS A 226 0.52 -4.47 3.63
CA LYS A 226 0.05 -4.04 2.32
C LYS A 226 0.80 -4.76 1.19
N ALA A 227 0.62 -6.08 1.14
CA ALA A 227 1.22 -6.96 0.13
C ALA A 227 0.27 -7.20 -1.05
N GLY A 228 0.80 -7.33 -2.27
CA GLY A 228 0.00 -7.59 -3.47
C GLY A 228 -0.86 -8.86 -3.36
N GLY A 229 -0.33 -9.90 -2.70
CA GLY A 229 -1.02 -11.17 -2.45
C GLY A 229 -2.33 -11.05 -1.65
N ASN A 230 -2.54 -9.94 -0.91
CA ASN A 230 -3.79 -9.69 -0.18
C ASN A 230 -4.92 -9.15 -1.06
N TYR A 231 -4.62 -8.73 -2.29
CA TYR A 231 -5.56 -8.06 -3.19
C TYR A 231 -5.93 -8.92 -4.39
N ALA A 232 -5.00 -9.71 -4.94
CA ALA A 232 -5.32 -10.56 -6.08
C ALA A 232 -6.50 -11.53 -5.82
N PRO A 233 -6.61 -12.19 -4.64
CA PRO A 233 -7.75 -13.06 -4.35
C PRO A 233 -9.09 -12.34 -4.18
N THR A 234 -9.09 -11.01 -3.99
CA THR A 234 -10.32 -10.24 -3.76
C THR A 234 -11.08 -9.92 -5.05
N ILE A 235 -10.45 -10.09 -6.21
CA ILE A 235 -11.03 -9.76 -7.52
C ILE A 235 -12.23 -10.64 -7.85
N TYR A 236 -12.17 -11.94 -7.52
CA TYR A 236 -13.28 -12.85 -7.78
C TYR A 236 -14.52 -12.55 -6.91
N PRO A 237 -14.40 -12.40 -5.57
CA PRO A 237 -15.51 -11.94 -4.73
C PRO A 237 -16.08 -10.58 -5.15
N GLN A 238 -15.22 -9.63 -5.54
CA GLN A 238 -15.66 -8.32 -6.02
C GLN A 238 -16.52 -8.43 -7.29
N ARG A 239 -16.16 -9.31 -8.23
CA ARG A 239 -16.98 -9.59 -9.41
C ARG A 239 -18.35 -10.16 -9.04
N ILE A 240 -18.41 -11.03 -8.02
CA ILE A 240 -19.69 -11.56 -7.51
C ILE A 240 -20.52 -10.43 -6.89
N ALA A 241 -19.90 -9.55 -6.09
CA ALA A 241 -20.56 -8.39 -5.52
C ALA A 241 -21.20 -7.51 -6.61
N GLU A 242 -20.44 -7.18 -7.65
CA GLU A 242 -20.91 -6.41 -8.81
C GLU A 242 -22.08 -7.10 -9.51
N SER A 243 -22.01 -8.42 -9.72
CA SER A 243 -23.10 -9.20 -10.33
C SER A 243 -24.41 -9.20 -9.53
N LYS A 244 -24.33 -8.91 -8.23
CA LYS A 244 -25.47 -8.79 -7.29
C LYS A 244 -25.87 -7.32 -7.05
N GLY A 245 -25.34 -6.37 -7.81
CA GLY A 245 -25.60 -4.94 -7.64
C GLY A 245 -24.96 -4.32 -6.39
N CYS A 246 -23.99 -5.01 -5.76
CA CYS A 246 -23.22 -4.49 -4.65
C CYS A 246 -21.95 -3.79 -5.16
N ALA A 247 -21.57 -2.68 -4.53
CA ALA A 247 -20.39 -1.93 -4.94
C ALA A 247 -19.09 -2.49 -4.36
N GLN A 248 -19.14 -3.10 -3.16
CA GLN A 248 -17.97 -3.65 -2.45
C GLN A 248 -18.34 -4.92 -1.68
N CYS A 249 -17.33 -5.69 -1.26
CA CYS A 249 -17.49 -6.79 -0.31
C CYS A 249 -17.40 -6.29 1.14
N LEU A 250 -18.29 -6.77 2.02
CA LEU A 250 -18.12 -6.75 3.47
C LEU A 250 -17.40 -8.04 3.86
N TRP A 251 -16.18 -7.94 4.36
CA TRP A 251 -15.35 -9.09 4.70
C TRP A 251 -15.72 -9.63 6.08
N LEU A 252 -16.00 -10.92 6.14
CA LEU A 252 -16.35 -11.64 7.37
C LEU A 252 -15.23 -12.63 7.74
N TYR A 253 -15.00 -12.80 9.03
CA TYR A 253 -14.17 -13.86 9.58
C TYR A 253 -14.81 -14.41 10.85
N ASN A 254 -15.17 -15.70 10.87
CA ASN A 254 -15.96 -16.31 11.97
C ASN A 254 -17.21 -15.49 12.31
N ASP A 255 -17.96 -15.07 11.29
CA ASP A 255 -19.15 -14.22 11.39
C ASP A 255 -18.92 -12.80 11.95
N GLU A 256 -17.68 -12.45 12.29
CA GLU A 256 -17.32 -11.08 12.67
C GLU A 256 -16.97 -10.23 11.45
N VAL A 257 -17.40 -8.98 11.50
CA VAL A 257 -17.09 -7.98 10.48
C VAL A 257 -15.63 -7.52 10.62
N THR A 258 -14.90 -7.52 9.49
CA THR A 258 -13.48 -7.13 9.46
C THR A 258 -13.23 -5.83 8.71
N GLU A 259 -13.51 -5.80 7.40
CA GLU A 259 -13.22 -4.66 6.51
C GLU A 259 -14.27 -4.54 5.40
N VAL A 260 -14.30 -3.40 4.70
CA VAL A 260 -15.17 -3.18 3.52
C VAL A 260 -14.29 -2.96 2.30
N GLY A 261 -14.23 -3.94 1.41
CA GLY A 261 -13.40 -3.88 0.21
C GLY A 261 -11.93 -3.66 0.55
N THR A 262 -11.41 -2.46 0.28
CA THR A 262 -10.03 -2.05 0.64
C THR A 262 -9.98 -0.98 1.74
N MET A 263 -11.07 -0.83 2.49
CA MET A 263 -11.26 0.17 3.54
C MET A 263 -11.45 -0.50 4.90
N ASN A 264 -10.98 0.17 5.96
CA ASN A 264 -11.43 -0.18 7.31
C ASN A 264 -12.90 0.19 7.50
N ILE A 265 -13.58 -0.49 8.41
CA ILE A 265 -14.97 -0.22 8.75
C ILE A 265 -15.09 0.44 10.13
N PHE A 266 -16.05 1.35 10.25
CA PHE A 266 -16.49 1.95 11.50
C PHE A 266 -18.01 1.81 11.60
N MET A 267 -18.52 1.64 12.81
CA MET A 267 -19.95 1.66 13.12
C MET A 267 -20.17 2.70 14.22
N HIS A 268 -21.11 3.61 13.99
CA HIS A 268 -21.57 4.56 14.99
C HIS A 268 -23.00 4.16 15.35
N TRP A 269 -23.22 3.78 16.61
CA TRP A 269 -24.46 3.17 17.05
C TRP A 269 -24.73 3.42 18.54
N ILE A 270 -25.90 2.99 19.00
CA ILE A 270 -26.17 2.79 20.43
C ILE A 270 -25.87 1.32 20.74
N ASN A 271 -24.90 1.07 21.63
CA ASN A 271 -24.50 -0.29 22.00
C ASN A 271 -25.57 -1.00 22.84
N GLU A 272 -25.34 -2.27 23.20
CA GLU A 272 -26.31 -3.04 23.98
C GLU A 272 -26.53 -2.50 25.40
N GLN A 273 -25.65 -1.62 25.87
CA GLN A 273 -25.75 -0.93 27.17
C GLN A 273 -26.49 0.41 27.07
N GLY A 274 -26.93 0.83 25.87
CA GLY A 274 -27.62 2.10 25.66
C GLY A 274 -26.69 3.30 25.51
N GLU A 275 -25.39 3.08 25.31
CA GLU A 275 -24.38 4.13 25.17
C GLU A 275 -24.11 4.42 23.70
N GLU A 276 -23.94 5.70 23.36
CA GLU A 276 -23.50 6.10 22.03
C GLU A 276 -22.01 5.76 21.84
N GLU A 277 -21.69 4.97 20.81
CA GLU A 277 -20.34 4.44 20.60
C GLU A 277 -19.94 4.51 19.12
N LEU A 278 -18.67 4.86 18.87
CA LEU A 278 -17.99 4.64 17.60
C LEU A 278 -17.04 3.44 17.72
N ILE A 279 -17.38 2.32 17.09
CA ILE A 279 -16.62 1.06 17.14
C ILE A 279 -15.97 0.73 15.79
N THR A 280 -14.80 0.07 15.85
CA THR A 280 -14.10 -0.49 14.68
C THR A 280 -13.34 -1.76 15.08
N PRO A 281 -13.21 -2.77 14.21
CA PRO A 281 -12.50 -4.00 14.52
C PRO A 281 -11.06 -3.76 15.03
N ALA A 282 -10.64 -4.55 16.02
CA ALA A 282 -9.31 -4.46 16.63
C ALA A 282 -8.19 -4.91 15.68
N LEU A 283 -6.98 -4.39 15.88
CA LEU A 283 -5.80 -4.78 15.10
C LEU A 283 -5.23 -6.12 15.61
N ASN A 284 -5.83 -7.22 15.17
CA ASN A 284 -5.51 -8.59 15.59
C ASN A 284 -4.72 -9.41 14.53
N GLY A 285 -4.18 -8.75 13.50
CA GLY A 285 -3.48 -9.39 12.38
C GLY A 285 -4.33 -9.62 11.13
N LEU A 286 -5.66 -9.54 11.23
CA LEU A 286 -6.59 -9.61 10.09
C LEU A 286 -6.73 -8.25 9.39
N ILE A 287 -6.77 -7.19 10.19
CA ILE A 287 -7.13 -5.84 9.76
C ILE A 287 -5.90 -5.08 9.33
N LEU A 288 -5.96 -4.41 8.17
CA LEU A 288 -4.89 -3.52 7.76
C LEU A 288 -4.94 -2.25 8.64
N PRO A 289 -3.87 -1.90 9.39
CA PRO A 289 -3.82 -0.66 10.16
C PRO A 289 -3.80 0.57 9.27
N GLY A 290 -4.98 1.03 8.84
CA GLY A 290 -5.15 2.18 7.95
C GLY A 290 -4.81 3.52 8.63
N VAL A 291 -4.26 4.45 7.84
CA VAL A 291 -3.89 5.79 8.34
C VAL A 291 -5.16 6.60 8.67
N THR A 292 -6.18 6.51 7.82
CA THR A 292 -7.49 7.12 8.09
C THR A 292 -8.14 6.53 9.33
N ARG A 293 -8.12 5.20 9.51
CA ARG A 293 -8.62 4.53 10.73
C ARG A 293 -7.94 5.07 11.98
N LYS A 294 -6.61 5.17 11.99
CA LYS A 294 -5.87 5.73 13.12
C LYS A 294 -6.28 7.18 13.40
N SER A 295 -6.40 7.99 12.35
CA SER A 295 -6.74 9.41 12.46
C SER A 295 -8.17 9.63 12.98
N LEU A 296 -9.14 8.85 12.52
CA LEU A 296 -10.53 8.93 13.01
C LEU A 296 -10.63 8.53 14.48
N LEU A 297 -9.91 7.48 14.91
CA LEU A 297 -9.87 7.08 16.32
C LEU A 297 -9.19 8.14 17.21
N GLU A 298 -8.14 8.80 16.72
CA GLU A 298 -7.50 9.89 17.46
C GLU A 298 -8.44 11.09 17.60
N LEU A 299 -9.09 11.52 16.51
CA LEU A 299 -10.06 12.61 16.54
C LEU A 299 -11.24 12.31 17.47
N ALA A 300 -11.84 11.12 17.38
CA ALA A 300 -12.98 10.74 18.19
C ALA A 300 -12.66 10.65 19.70
N ARG A 301 -11.39 10.47 20.07
CA ARG A 301 -10.95 10.47 21.49
C ARG A 301 -10.64 11.88 22.02
N GLU A 302 -10.44 12.84 21.13
CA GLU A 302 -10.18 14.24 21.48
C GLU A 302 -11.46 15.07 21.61
N TRP A 303 -12.57 14.61 21.03
CA TRP A 303 -13.89 15.26 21.08
C TRP A 303 -14.63 14.90 22.36
#